data_AF-A0A661R0S1-F1
#
_entry.id   AF-A0A661R0S1-F1
#
_cell.length_a   1.000
_cell.length_b   1.000
_cell.length_c   1.000
_cell.angle_alpha   90.00
_cell.angle_beta   90.00
_cell.angle_gamma   90.00
#
_symmetry.space_group_name_H-M   'P 1'
#
loop_
_entity.id
_entity.type
_entity.pdbx_description
1 polymer ?
#
loop_
_entity_poly.entity_id
_entity_poly.type
_entity_poly.pdbx_seq_one_letter_code
_entity_poly.pdbx_strand_id
1 'polypeptide(L)'
;MEFKIKVDEIRRLMEIENPEFPKYATQIINLANQNAQATRPKVVGQMSELIKEFTGRTLEEWEEWYLKRYPDSIDRATKKILEMINNFREVINQIDEDMIRQWVRDLVIVKTFIGLRFQEAILKKISEKFGT
;
A
#
# COMPACT_ATOMS: atom_id res chain seq x y z
N MET A 1 25.23 22.73 -4.14
CA MET A 1 25.08 22.36 -2.72
C MET A 1 23.60 22.06 -2.51
N GLU A 2 23.24 20.83 -2.14
CA GLU A 2 21.84 20.46 -1.88
C GLU A 2 21.54 20.61 -0.38
N PHE A 3 20.45 21.30 -0.05
CA PHE A 3 19.93 21.38 1.31
C PHE A 3 18.76 20.40 1.43
N LYS A 4 18.85 19.43 2.35
CA LYS A 4 17.83 18.39 2.57
C LYS A 4 17.31 18.48 4.00
N ILE A 5 15.99 18.57 4.14
CA ILE A 5 15.31 18.55 5.43
C ILE A 5 14.66 17.16 5.63
N LYS A 6 14.71 16.62 6.86
CA LYS A 6 14.08 15.32 7.16
C LYS A 6 12.61 15.49 7.55
N VAL A 7 11.80 14.47 7.34
CA VAL A 7 10.37 14.51 7.72
C VAL A 7 10.16 14.75 9.22
N ASP A 8 10.98 14.13 10.08
CA ASP A 8 10.90 14.35 11.53
C ASP A 8 11.26 15.79 11.92
N GLU A 9 12.12 16.44 11.13
CA GLU A 9 12.45 17.85 11.30
C GLU A 9 11.29 18.74 10.88
N ILE A 10 10.63 18.45 9.75
CA ILE A 10 9.41 19.14 9.32
C ILE A 10 8.34 19.05 10.42
N ARG A 11 8.10 17.85 10.97
CA ARG A 11 7.13 17.66 12.06
C ARG A 11 7.45 18.52 13.27
N ARG A 12 8.70 18.55 13.72
CA ARG A 12 9.13 19.41 14.84
C ARG A 12 8.95 20.89 14.54
N LEU A 13 9.32 21.34 13.34
CA LEU A 13 9.17 22.73 12.92
C LEU A 13 7.70 23.17 12.80
N MET A 14 6.80 22.23 12.54
CA MET A 14 5.36 22.45 12.49
C MET A 14 4.64 22.12 13.80
N GLU A 15 5.38 21.74 14.85
CA GLU A 15 4.82 21.34 16.16
C GLU A 15 3.83 20.16 16.07
N ILE A 16 4.02 19.27 15.10
CA ILE A 16 3.15 18.10 14.86
C ILE A 16 3.72 16.86 15.54
N GLU A 17 2.89 16.21 16.34
CA GLU A 17 3.23 14.95 17.01
C GLU A 17 3.52 13.82 16.02
N ASN A 18 4.42 12.91 16.43
CA ASN A 18 4.71 11.71 15.67
C ASN A 18 4.13 10.50 16.39
N PRO A 19 3.15 9.79 15.82
CA PRO A 19 2.61 8.60 16.45
C PRO A 19 3.65 7.48 16.47
N GLU A 20 3.77 6.81 17.62
CA GLU A 20 4.60 5.62 17.76
C GLU A 20 3.79 4.37 17.44
N PHE A 21 4.35 3.50 16.60
CA PHE A 21 3.76 2.22 16.24
C PHE A 21 4.72 1.07 16.55
N PRO A 22 4.22 -0.12 16.93
CA PRO A 22 5.05 -1.29 17.06
C PRO A 22 5.82 -1.58 15.77
N LYS A 23 6.99 -2.22 15.90
CA LYS A 23 7.81 -2.64 14.77
C LYS A 23 6.96 -3.44 13.77
N TYR A 24 7.07 -3.10 12.48
CA TYR A 24 6.32 -3.66 11.34
C TYR A 24 4.83 -3.32 11.26
N ALA A 25 4.20 -2.73 12.28
CA ALA A 25 2.76 -2.44 12.26
C ALA A 25 2.36 -1.57 11.06
N THR A 26 3.12 -0.52 10.76
CA THR A 26 2.87 0.36 9.60
C THR A 26 2.99 -0.37 8.26
N GLN A 27 3.89 -1.35 8.13
CA GLN A 27 4.04 -2.14 6.89
C GLN A 27 2.80 -3.00 6.64
N ILE A 28 2.29 -3.64 7.70
CA ILE A 28 1.09 -4.49 7.63
C ILE A 28 -0.15 -3.63 7.37
N ILE A 29 -0.29 -2.48 8.06
CA ILE A 29 -1.39 -1.53 7.83
C ILE A 29 -1.36 -0.99 6.40
N ASN A 30 -0.19 -0.65 5.88
CA ASN A 30 -0.04 -0.17 4.51
C ASN A 30 -0.42 -1.24 3.49
N LEU A 31 0.00 -2.49 3.68
CA LEU A 31 -0.40 -3.62 2.83
C LEU A 31 -1.92 -3.84 2.89
N ALA A 32 -2.51 -3.78 4.09
CA ALA A 32 -3.94 -3.91 4.27
C ALA A 32 -4.71 -2.79 3.57
N ASN A 33 -4.27 -1.54 3.69
CA ASN A 33 -4.85 -0.40 2.99
C ASN A 33 -4.76 -0.55 1.46
N GLN A 34 -3.61 -0.99 0.94
CA GLN A 34 -3.43 -1.21 -0.50
C GLN A 34 -4.41 -2.25 -1.05
N ASN A 35 -4.54 -3.39 -0.36
CA ASN A 35 -5.45 -4.47 -0.76
C ASN A 35 -6.92 -4.05 -0.61
N ALA A 36 -7.29 -3.41 0.50
CA ALA A 36 -8.66 -2.94 0.76
C ALA A 36 -9.04 -1.68 -0.03
N GLN A 37 -8.05 -1.03 -0.64
CA GLN A 37 -8.16 0.27 -1.32
C GLN A 37 -8.84 1.33 -0.44
N ALA A 38 -8.49 1.34 0.86
CA ALA A 38 -9.27 2.04 1.87
C ALA A 38 -9.10 3.56 1.84
N THR A 39 -7.95 4.07 1.36
CA THR A 39 -7.69 5.50 1.21
C THR A 39 -7.72 5.97 -0.25
N ARG A 40 -8.43 5.26 -1.14
CA ARG A 40 -8.64 5.74 -2.53
C ARG A 40 -9.55 6.98 -2.55
N PRO A 41 -9.52 7.79 -3.62
CA PRO A 41 -10.30 9.03 -3.70
C PRO A 41 -11.81 8.83 -3.48
N LYS A 42 -12.35 7.68 -3.89
CA LYS A 42 -13.75 7.30 -3.65
C LYS A 42 -14.13 7.18 -2.16
N VAL A 43 -13.16 7.02 -1.25
CA VAL A 43 -13.40 6.85 0.19
C VAL A 43 -13.07 8.14 0.96
N VAL A 44 -11.91 8.72 0.67
CA VAL A 44 -11.33 9.83 1.45
C VAL A 44 -11.26 11.15 0.67
N GLY A 45 -11.70 11.18 -0.59
CA GLY A 45 -11.54 12.33 -1.48
C GLY A 45 -10.15 12.38 -2.13
N GLN A 46 -10.01 13.23 -3.16
CA GLN A 46 -8.74 13.42 -3.85
C GLN A 46 -7.86 14.42 -3.09
N MET A 47 -6.96 13.92 -2.24
CA MET A 47 -6.18 14.76 -1.30
C MET A 47 -5.36 15.85 -1.97
N SER A 48 -4.80 15.58 -3.16
CA SER A 48 -4.03 16.58 -3.91
C SER A 48 -4.85 17.77 -4.38
N GLU A 49 -6.15 17.58 -4.65
CA GLU A 49 -7.03 18.67 -5.07
C GLU A 49 -7.65 19.36 -3.86
N LEU A 50 -8.06 18.59 -2.86
CA LEU A 50 -8.66 19.13 -1.63
C LEU A 50 -7.71 20.05 -0.87
N ILE A 51 -6.42 19.72 -0.79
CA ILE A 51 -5.45 20.60 -0.12
C ILE A 51 -5.23 21.93 -0.87
N LYS A 52 -5.47 21.99 -2.18
CA LYS A 52 -5.39 23.25 -2.96
C LYS A 52 -6.60 24.16 -2.73
N GLU A 53 -7.74 23.58 -2.39
CA GLU A 53 -8.96 24.32 -2.03
C GLU A 53 -8.92 24.87 -0.60
N PHE A 54 -8.05 24.32 0.24
CA PHE A 54 -7.91 24.74 1.63
C PHE A 54 -7.12 26.04 1.74
N THR A 55 -7.73 27.04 2.39
CA THR A 55 -7.15 28.38 2.56
C THR A 55 -6.65 28.65 3.98
N GLY A 56 -6.82 27.70 4.91
CA GLY A 56 -6.32 27.82 6.27
C GLY A 56 -4.79 27.63 6.35
N ARG A 57 -4.26 27.72 7.56
CA ARG A 57 -2.81 27.72 7.83
C ARG A 57 -2.39 26.66 8.84
N THR A 58 -3.30 26.15 9.66
CA THR A 58 -2.96 25.16 10.70
C THR A 58 -3.48 23.76 10.38
N LEU A 59 -2.95 22.76 11.08
CA LEU A 59 -3.39 21.36 10.95
C LEU A 59 -4.83 21.19 11.46
N GLU A 60 -5.18 21.87 12.55
CA GLU A 60 -6.51 21.84 13.17
C GLU A 60 -7.56 22.42 12.20
N GLU A 61 -7.24 23.56 11.58
CA GLU A 61 -8.10 24.16 10.56
C GLU A 61 -8.30 23.23 9.35
N TRP A 62 -7.23 22.51 8.95
CA TRP A 62 -7.31 21.52 7.87
C TRP A 62 -8.20 20.34 8.24
N GLU A 63 -8.02 19.80 9.44
CA GLU A 63 -8.81 18.69 9.96
C GLU A 63 -10.30 19.05 10.03
N GLU A 64 -10.65 20.19 10.63
CA GLU A 64 -12.03 20.67 10.69
C GLU A 64 -12.63 20.88 9.29
N TRP A 65 -11.89 21.53 8.39
CA TRP A 65 -12.34 21.81 7.03
C TRP A 65 -12.60 20.51 6.23
N TYR A 66 -11.72 19.53 6.42
CA TYR A 66 -11.79 18.23 5.76
C TYR A 66 -12.95 17.39 6.31
N LEU A 67 -13.04 17.23 7.63
CA LEU A 67 -14.05 16.40 8.28
C LEU A 67 -15.47 16.98 8.09
N LYS A 68 -15.62 18.29 7.94
CA LYS A 68 -16.92 18.89 7.57
C LYS A 68 -17.43 18.40 6.19
N ARG A 69 -16.52 18.09 5.26
CA ARG A 69 -16.85 17.62 3.89
C ARG A 69 -16.89 16.09 3.81
N TYR A 70 -16.05 15.43 4.59
CA TYR A 70 -15.87 13.99 4.60
C TYR A 70 -15.98 13.44 6.04
N PRO A 71 -17.14 13.58 6.71
CA PRO A 71 -17.27 13.30 8.14
C PRO A 71 -16.94 11.85 8.51
N ASP A 72 -17.29 10.90 7.64
CA ASP A 72 -17.09 9.48 7.91
C ASP A 72 -15.86 8.88 7.20
N SER A 73 -15.04 9.68 6.52
CA SER A 73 -13.97 9.12 5.68
C SER A 73 -12.93 8.34 6.49
N ILE A 74 -12.54 8.87 7.65
CA ILE A 74 -11.58 8.23 8.54
C ILE A 74 -12.15 6.91 9.07
N ASP A 75 -13.39 6.91 9.54
CA ASP A 75 -14.06 5.70 10.05
C ASP A 75 -14.24 4.64 8.96
N ARG A 76 -14.66 5.04 7.75
CA ARG A 76 -14.83 4.11 6.63
C ARG A 76 -13.50 3.51 6.18
N ALA A 77 -12.45 4.33 6.09
CA ALA A 77 -11.11 3.84 5.77
C ALA A 77 -10.61 2.89 6.86
N THR A 78 -10.78 3.27 8.14
CA THR A 78 -10.40 2.46 9.31
C THR A 78 -11.10 1.10 9.30
N LYS A 79 -12.42 1.05 9.11
CA LYS A 79 -13.19 -0.22 9.07
C LYS A 79 -12.71 -1.14 7.95
N LYS A 80 -12.46 -0.59 6.75
CA LYS A 80 -11.92 -1.34 5.61
C LYS A 80 -10.53 -1.90 5.87
N ILE A 81 -9.65 -1.12 6.50
CA ILE A 81 -8.31 -1.59 6.88
C ILE A 81 -8.44 -2.68 7.94
N LEU A 82 -9.28 -2.49 8.96
CA LEU A 82 -9.49 -3.46 10.04
C LEU A 82 -9.99 -4.81 9.51
N GLU A 83 -10.95 -4.80 8.60
CA GLU A 83 -11.45 -6.00 7.92
C GLU A 83 -10.31 -6.76 7.22
N MET A 84 -9.47 -6.06 6.46
CA MET A 84 -8.33 -6.67 5.78
C MET A 84 -7.24 -7.17 6.75
N ILE A 85 -7.02 -6.48 7.87
CA ILE A 85 -6.13 -6.94 8.94
C ILE A 85 -6.64 -8.25 9.53
N ASN A 86 -7.96 -8.41 9.72
CA ASN A 86 -8.53 -9.67 10.20
C ASN A 86 -8.32 -10.80 9.17
N ASN A 87 -8.53 -10.53 7.88
CA ASN A 87 -8.21 -11.50 6.83
C ASN A 87 -6.73 -11.91 6.85
N PHE A 88 -5.81 -10.97 7.07
CA PHE A 88 -4.40 -11.29 7.22
C PHE A 88 -4.12 -12.14 8.46
N ARG A 89 -4.75 -11.86 9.61
CA ARG A 89 -4.58 -12.69 10.81
C ARG A 89 -5.00 -14.14 10.56
N GLU A 90 -6.10 -14.35 9.84
CA GLU A 90 -6.57 -15.69 9.48
C GLU A 90 -5.61 -16.42 8.55
N VAL A 91 -5.09 -15.74 7.53
CA VAL A 91 -4.16 -16.35 6.56
C VAL A 91 -2.77 -16.57 7.16
N ILE A 92 -2.27 -15.66 7.99
CA ILE A 92 -0.95 -15.79 8.64
C ILE A 92 -0.87 -17.08 9.45
N ASN A 93 -1.95 -17.47 10.13
CA ASN A 93 -2.01 -18.72 10.89
C ASN A 93 -1.98 -19.98 10.01
N GLN A 94 -2.22 -19.85 8.71
CA GLN A 94 -2.19 -20.95 7.73
C GLN A 94 -0.84 -21.06 7.01
N ILE A 95 0.04 -20.05 7.13
CA ILE A 95 1.35 -20.06 6.48
C ILE A 95 2.30 -20.93 7.29
N ASP A 96 2.77 -22.01 6.67
CA ASP A 96 3.78 -22.92 7.23
C ASP A 96 5.10 -22.88 6.44
N GLU A 97 6.10 -23.60 6.94
CA GLU A 97 7.43 -23.67 6.33
C GLU A 97 7.38 -24.25 4.91
N ASP A 98 6.52 -25.23 4.66
CA ASP A 98 6.42 -25.90 3.36
C ASP A 98 5.85 -24.96 2.29
N MET A 99 4.81 -24.20 2.63
CA MET A 99 4.26 -23.16 1.74
C MET A 99 5.30 -22.09 1.44
N ILE A 100 6.06 -21.64 2.45
CA ILE A 100 7.15 -20.68 2.26
C ILE A 100 8.24 -21.28 1.35
N ARG A 101 8.64 -22.53 1.59
CA ARG A 101 9.66 -23.22 0.79
C ARG A 101 9.24 -23.36 -0.68
N GLN A 102 7.97 -23.68 -0.92
CA GLN A 102 7.40 -23.74 -2.27
C GLN A 102 7.43 -22.36 -2.95
N TRP A 103 6.99 -21.32 -2.25
CA TRP A 103 7.01 -19.95 -2.77
C TRP A 103 8.44 -19.48 -3.10
N VAL A 104 9.41 -19.75 -2.22
CA VAL A 104 10.83 -19.41 -2.46
C VAL A 104 11.38 -20.17 -3.66
N ARG A 105 11.11 -21.48 -3.76
CA ARG A 105 11.56 -22.29 -4.89
C ARG A 105 10.96 -21.79 -6.21
N ASP A 106 9.68 -21.46 -6.23
CA ASP A 106 9.02 -20.88 -7.40
C ASP A 106 9.68 -19.54 -7.80
N LEU A 107 9.88 -18.64 -6.83
CA LEU A 107 10.51 -17.35 -7.09
C LEU A 107 11.94 -17.49 -7.64
N VAL A 108 12.78 -18.29 -6.98
CA VAL A 108 14.21 -18.35 -7.29
C VAL A 108 14.50 -19.22 -8.50
N ILE A 109 13.90 -20.41 -8.59
CA ILE A 109 14.22 -21.38 -9.64
C ILE A 109 13.29 -21.23 -10.84
N VAL A 110 11.98 -21.26 -10.61
CA VAL A 110 10.99 -21.38 -11.70
C VAL A 110 10.86 -20.06 -12.44
N LYS A 111 10.57 -18.96 -11.73
CA LYS A 111 10.37 -17.64 -12.35
C LYS A 111 11.64 -17.13 -13.03
N THR A 112 12.82 -17.39 -12.47
CA THR A 112 14.09 -17.07 -13.12
C THR A 112 14.27 -17.84 -14.42
N PHE A 113 14.07 -19.16 -14.41
CA PHE A 113 14.22 -19.98 -15.61
C PHE A 113 13.24 -19.55 -16.71
N ILE A 114 11.95 -19.35 -16.35
CA ILE A 114 10.93 -18.87 -17.29
C ILE A 114 11.35 -17.51 -17.86
N GLY A 115 11.73 -16.55 -17.01
CA GLY A 115 12.13 -15.21 -17.44
C GLY A 115 13.32 -15.20 -18.41
N LEU A 116 14.22 -16.19 -18.33
CA LEU A 116 15.36 -16.32 -19.23
C LEU A 116 15.06 -17.15 -20.50
N ARG A 117 14.10 -18.08 -20.45
CA ARG A 117 13.82 -19.05 -21.53
C ARG A 117 12.47 -18.86 -22.21
N PHE A 118 11.69 -17.83 -21.85
CA PHE A 118 10.33 -17.62 -22.37
C PHE A 118 10.26 -17.54 -23.91
N GLN A 119 11.35 -17.14 -24.58
CA GLN A 119 11.42 -17.10 -26.05
C GLN A 119 11.18 -18.48 -26.68
N GLU A 120 11.67 -19.56 -26.08
CA GLU A 120 11.45 -20.93 -26.56
C GLU A 120 9.95 -21.27 -26.56
N ALA A 121 9.23 -20.85 -25.50
CA ALA A 121 7.79 -21.05 -25.40
C ALA A 121 7.02 -20.23 -26.44
N ILE A 122 7.46 -18.99 -26.74
CA ILE A 122 6.86 -18.16 -27.79
C ILE A 122 7.05 -18.81 -29.16
N LEU A 123 8.27 -19.24 -29.49
CA LEU A 123 8.58 -19.88 -30.78
C LEU A 123 7.77 -21.17 -30.97
N LYS A 124 7.68 -22.00 -29.92
CA LYS A 124 6.82 -23.19 -29.95
C LYS A 124 5.36 -22.83 -30.23
N LYS A 125 4.85 -21.77 -29.60
CA LYS A 125 3.45 -21.34 -29.80
C LYS A 125 3.19 -20.83 -31.21
N ILE A 126 4.15 -20.12 -31.80
CA ILE A 126 4.09 -19.66 -33.20
C ILE A 126 4.10 -20.87 -34.13
N SER A 127 5.01 -21.82 -33.90
CA SER A 127 5.12 -23.05 -34.67
C SER A 127 3.80 -23.85 -34.70
N GLU A 128 3.21 -24.08 -33.53
CA GLU A 128 1.90 -24.75 -33.39
C GLU A 128 0.77 -24.02 -34.13
N LYS A 129 0.80 -22.68 -34.16
CA LYS A 129 -0.25 -21.85 -34.75
C LYS A 129 -0.17 -21.77 -36.27
N PHE A 130 1.05 -21.76 -36.82
CA PHE A 130 1.28 -21.58 -38.25
C PHE A 130 1.72 -22.87 -38.97
N GLY A 131 1.85 -23.98 -38.24
CA GLY A 131 2.17 -25.30 -38.79
C GLY A 131 3.59 -25.43 -39.34
N THR A 132 4.52 -24.63 -38.82
CA THR A 132 5.95 -24.59 -39.22
C THR A 132 6.85 -24.89 -38.04
#